data_AF-A0A7V2SLI5-F1
#
_entry.id   AF-A0A7V2SLI5-F1
#
_cell.length_a   1.000
_cell.length_b   1.000
_cell.length_c   1.000
_cell.angle_alpha   90.00
_cell.angle_beta   90.00
_cell.angle_gamma   90.00
#
_symmetry.space_group_name_H-M   'P 1'
#
loop_
_entity.id
_entity.type
_entity.pdbx_description
1 polymer ?
#
loop_
_entity_poly.entity_id
_entity_poly.type
_entity_poly.pdbx_seq_one_letter_code
_entity_poly.pdbx_strand_id
1 'polypeptide(L)'
;MKQTKTRKTILFASAALSACLAVSSLAYAQTAAKTDVKKHGTTPAGKYEPSLNVMDTKNLKQPGEEAGIPTLTKDEFATANKIYFQRCAGCHGVLRKGATGKPLTTDITRKKGMEYLNDFITYGSPAGMPNWGTSGELTKDQISLMARYLLNEPAQPPEFGMKEARASWKVIVPVDKRPTKKMNDLNLENVFSTTLRDTGEIALISGDTKKIITVIKTGYAVHISRISASGRYLFVIGRDAKVVMIDLWMKVPAAVAEVKIGSEARSVETSKFKGYEDKYAIAGA
;
A
#
# COMPACT_ATOMS: atom_id res chain seq x y z
N MET A 1 8.79 -101.65 -21.02
CA MET A 1 7.51 -102.32 -21.37
C MET A 1 6.33 -101.52 -20.81
N LYS A 2 5.09 -101.85 -21.20
CA LYS A 2 3.80 -101.39 -20.62
C LYS A 2 3.81 -101.53 -19.07
N GLN A 3 3.06 -100.79 -18.23
CA GLN A 3 1.99 -99.78 -18.38
C GLN A 3 2.05 -98.80 -17.14
N THR A 4 1.11 -97.94 -16.69
CA THR A 4 -0.36 -97.78 -16.93
C THR A 4 -0.77 -96.30 -17.19
N LYS A 5 -1.76 -95.70 -16.47
CA LYS A 5 -2.64 -94.64 -17.04
C LYS A 5 -3.52 -93.91 -15.99
N THR A 6 -3.91 -92.64 -16.28
CA THR A 6 -5.15 -91.90 -15.86
C THR A 6 -5.13 -90.93 -14.65
N ARG A 7 -6.03 -89.91 -14.72
CA ARG A 7 -6.33 -88.78 -13.79
C ARG A 7 -7.34 -89.23 -12.67
N LYS A 8 -7.94 -88.43 -11.75
CA LYS A 8 -8.47 -87.04 -11.81
C LYS A 8 -9.14 -86.60 -10.46
N THR A 9 -9.22 -85.29 -10.14
CA THR A 9 -10.24 -84.61 -9.23
C THR A 9 -10.32 -85.04 -7.73
N ILE A 10 -11.00 -84.35 -6.77
CA ILE A 10 -11.18 -82.90 -6.42
C ILE A 10 -11.58 -82.80 -4.91
N LEU A 11 -11.62 -81.58 -4.33
CA LEU A 11 -12.04 -81.14 -2.97
C LEU A 11 -12.93 -82.06 -2.10
N PHE A 12 -12.75 -81.98 -0.77
CA PHE A 12 -13.78 -81.52 0.20
C PHE A 12 -13.13 -80.95 1.48
N ALA A 13 -13.91 -80.33 2.38
CA ALA A 13 -13.42 -79.51 3.52
C ALA A 13 -14.01 -79.94 4.87
N SER A 14 -13.38 -79.58 6.01
CA SER A 14 -14.05 -79.29 7.30
C SER A 14 -13.12 -78.80 8.43
N ALA A 15 -13.74 -78.04 9.35
CA ALA A 15 -13.49 -77.95 10.81
C ALA A 15 -12.13 -77.44 11.40
N ALA A 16 -12.21 -76.21 11.92
CA ALA A 16 -11.99 -75.85 13.33
C ALA A 16 -10.56 -75.78 13.97
N LEU A 17 -10.21 -74.54 14.33
CA LEU A 17 -9.73 -74.10 15.66
C LEU A 17 -8.33 -74.54 16.17
N SER A 18 -7.34 -73.65 16.06
CA SER A 18 -6.60 -73.12 17.24
C SER A 18 -5.61 -71.98 16.94
N ALA A 19 -5.53 -71.05 17.89
CA ALA A 19 -4.36 -70.26 18.34
C ALA A 19 -3.56 -69.32 17.38
N CYS A 20 -3.52 -68.04 17.81
CA CYS A 20 -2.36 -67.13 17.83
C CYS A 20 -1.88 -66.34 16.58
N LEU A 21 -1.94 -65.01 16.76
CA LEU A 21 -0.88 -64.02 16.44
C LEU A 21 -0.48 -63.79 14.96
N ALA A 22 -1.28 -63.02 14.23
CA ALA A 22 -0.78 -62.14 13.16
C ALA A 22 -1.65 -60.89 12.94
N VAL A 23 -1.02 -59.71 13.03
CA VAL A 23 -1.36 -58.41 12.44
C VAL A 23 -2.85 -58.15 12.08
N SER A 24 -3.56 -57.43 12.94
CA SER A 24 -4.81 -56.75 12.57
C SER A 24 -4.50 -55.54 11.67
N SER A 25 -4.71 -55.67 10.37
CA SER A 25 -4.61 -54.58 9.39
C SER A 25 -5.79 -53.60 9.54
N LEU A 26 -5.74 -52.76 10.57
CA LEU A 26 -6.62 -51.61 10.69
C LEU A 26 -6.43 -50.71 9.46
N ALA A 27 -7.45 -50.66 8.61
CA ALA A 27 -7.48 -49.78 7.45
C ALA A 27 -7.51 -48.32 7.93
N TYR A 28 -6.34 -47.72 8.07
CA TYR A 28 -6.19 -46.32 8.42
C TYR A 28 -6.61 -45.48 7.21
N ALA A 29 -7.92 -45.27 7.07
CA ALA A 29 -8.52 -44.32 6.14
C ALA A 29 -8.09 -42.91 6.56
N GLN A 30 -6.87 -42.56 6.17
CA GLN A 30 -6.20 -41.32 6.56
C GLN A 30 -6.92 -40.16 5.89
N THR A 31 -7.96 -39.66 6.57
CA THR A 31 -8.68 -38.45 6.19
C THR A 31 -7.66 -37.33 6.08
N ALA A 32 -7.35 -36.94 4.84
CA ALA A 32 -6.43 -35.86 4.55
C ALA A 32 -7.03 -34.59 5.17
N ALA A 33 -6.52 -34.22 6.35
CA ALA A 33 -6.90 -33.01 7.05
C ALA A 33 -6.55 -31.84 6.13
N LYS A 34 -7.55 -31.33 5.42
CA LYS A 34 -7.45 -30.11 4.63
C LYS A 34 -7.11 -29.02 5.61
N THR A 35 -5.84 -28.64 5.66
CA THR A 35 -5.42 -27.44 6.37
C THR A 35 -6.14 -26.28 5.71
N ASP A 36 -7.12 -25.71 6.42
CA ASP A 36 -7.86 -24.57 5.93
C ASP A 36 -6.90 -23.39 5.74
N VAL A 37 -6.43 -23.25 4.50
CA VAL A 37 -5.80 -22.02 4.01
C VAL A 37 -6.84 -20.94 4.27
N LYS A 38 -6.59 -20.09 5.28
CA LYS A 38 -7.45 -18.96 5.61
C LYS A 38 -7.67 -18.17 4.33
N LYS A 39 -8.86 -18.31 3.73
CA LYS A 39 -9.26 -17.54 2.56
C LYS A 39 -9.03 -16.08 2.89
N HIS A 40 -8.34 -15.35 2.03
CA HIS A 40 -8.15 -13.91 2.22
C HIS A 40 -9.53 -13.26 2.22
N GLY A 41 -10.03 -12.96 3.43
CA GLY A 41 -11.37 -12.45 3.66
C GLY A 41 -11.47 -11.00 3.25
N THR A 42 -11.51 -10.73 1.95
CA THR A 42 -11.80 -9.41 1.37
C THR A 42 -13.28 -9.08 1.53
N THR A 43 -13.76 -9.06 2.77
CA THR A 43 -15.06 -8.48 3.11
C THR A 43 -14.94 -6.95 3.01
N PRO A 44 -16.01 -6.23 2.61
CA PRO A 44 -15.98 -4.75 2.55
C PRO A 44 -15.79 -4.04 3.91
N ALA A 45 -15.62 -4.78 5.01
CA ALA A 45 -15.29 -4.24 6.33
C ALA A 45 -13.87 -3.63 6.38
N GLY A 46 -12.97 -4.04 5.49
CA GLY A 46 -11.65 -3.43 5.30
C GLY A 46 -11.68 -2.12 4.50
N LYS A 47 -12.59 -1.18 4.82
CA LYS A 47 -12.52 0.17 4.23
C LYS A 47 -11.25 0.86 4.74
N TYR A 48 -10.25 0.99 3.85
CA TYR A 48 -9.05 1.79 4.07
C TYR A 48 -9.43 3.26 4.33
N GLU A 49 -9.54 3.63 5.60
CA GLU A 49 -9.48 5.03 6.02
C GLU A 49 -8.01 5.47 5.98
N PRO A 50 -7.61 6.39 5.09
CA PRO A 50 -6.26 6.92 5.12
C PRO A 50 -6.05 7.69 6.43
N SER A 51 -4.97 7.37 7.16
CA SER A 51 -4.48 8.24 8.23
C SER A 51 -4.01 9.56 7.63
N LEU A 52 -4.87 10.58 7.64
CA LEU A 52 -4.60 11.90 7.08
C LEU A 52 -3.84 12.83 8.04
N ASN A 53 -3.32 12.29 9.15
CA ASN A 53 -2.40 12.95 10.08
C ASN A 53 -0.99 13.20 9.46
N VAL A 54 -0.91 13.19 8.13
CA VAL A 54 0.17 13.77 7.32
C VAL A 54 0.29 15.28 7.57
N MET A 55 -0.83 15.92 7.93
CA MET A 55 -0.91 17.33 8.33
C MET A 55 -1.18 17.40 9.84
N ASP A 56 -0.30 18.04 10.63
CA ASP A 56 -0.63 18.41 12.00
C ASP A 56 -1.60 19.60 11.99
N THR A 57 -2.89 19.30 12.10
CA THR A 57 -3.97 20.28 11.97
C THR A 57 -3.95 21.39 13.02
N LYS A 58 -3.19 21.21 14.12
CA LYS A 58 -3.06 22.17 15.21
C LYS A 58 -2.50 23.54 14.80
N ASN A 59 -1.73 23.59 13.71
CA ASN A 59 -0.96 24.78 13.31
C ASN A 59 -1.38 25.39 11.97
N LEU A 60 -2.51 24.97 11.39
CA LEU A 60 -3.06 25.60 10.18
C LEU A 60 -3.64 26.98 10.54
N LYS A 61 -2.99 28.06 10.09
CA LYS A 61 -3.53 29.42 10.21
C LYS A 61 -4.91 29.48 9.54
N GLN A 62 -5.92 29.97 10.25
CA GLN A 62 -7.24 30.22 9.68
C GLN A 62 -7.16 31.37 8.66
N PRO A 63 -7.56 31.16 7.40
CA PRO A 63 -7.88 32.25 6.49
C PRO A 63 -9.35 32.68 6.69
N GLY A 64 -9.63 33.99 6.68
CA GLY A 64 -11.01 34.48 6.81
C GLY A 64 -11.23 35.88 7.42
N GLU A 65 -10.20 36.74 7.55
CA GLU A 65 -10.32 38.10 8.09
C GLU A 65 -10.48 39.19 6.99
N GLU A 66 -11.04 38.85 5.83
CA GLU A 66 -11.37 39.81 4.76
C GLU A 66 -12.89 40.01 4.65
N ALA A 67 -13.34 41.26 4.60
CA ALA A 67 -14.76 41.60 4.56
C ALA A 67 -15.46 41.04 3.30
N GLY A 68 -16.61 40.40 3.50
CA GLY A 68 -17.39 39.77 2.43
C GLY A 68 -17.02 38.30 2.13
N ILE A 69 -16.00 37.74 2.78
CA ILE A 69 -15.70 36.30 2.71
C ILE A 69 -16.47 35.55 3.82
N PRO A 70 -17.12 34.42 3.52
CA PRO A 70 -17.72 33.57 4.55
C PRO A 70 -16.64 32.97 5.47
N THR A 71 -16.51 33.49 6.68
CA THR A 71 -15.61 32.96 7.72
C THR A 71 -15.96 31.50 8.05
N LEU A 72 -14.94 30.70 8.39
CA LEU A 72 -15.09 29.31 8.83
C LEU A 72 -14.60 29.16 10.27
N THR A 73 -15.37 28.45 11.09
CA THR A 73 -14.87 27.94 12.38
C THR A 73 -13.73 26.95 12.16
N LYS A 74 -12.93 26.67 13.21
CA LYS A 74 -11.79 25.73 13.11
C LYS A 74 -12.24 24.32 12.69
N ASP A 75 -13.37 23.85 13.21
CA ASP A 75 -13.88 22.51 12.94
C ASP A 75 -14.52 22.39 11.55
N GLU A 76 -15.21 23.43 11.08
CA GLU A 76 -15.65 23.55 9.69
C GLU A 76 -14.47 23.56 8.73
N PHE A 77 -13.44 24.38 9.01
CA PHE A 77 -12.24 24.45 8.17
C PHE A 77 -11.51 23.11 8.13
N ALA A 78 -11.34 22.43 9.27
CA ALA A 78 -10.73 21.11 9.35
C ALA A 78 -11.55 20.06 8.57
N THR A 79 -12.88 20.10 8.67
CA THR A 79 -13.80 19.21 7.95
C THR A 79 -13.74 19.43 6.44
N ALA A 80 -13.82 20.69 6.00
CA ALA A 80 -13.74 21.06 4.59
C ALA A 80 -12.37 20.72 3.99
N ASN A 81 -11.29 20.98 4.74
CA ASN A 81 -9.93 20.59 4.35
C ASN A 81 -9.79 19.07 4.21
N LYS A 82 -10.34 18.27 5.14
CA LYS A 82 -10.37 16.80 5.04
C LYS A 82 -11.10 16.33 3.78
N ILE A 83 -12.28 16.88 3.50
CA ILE A 83 -13.05 16.56 2.27
C ILE A 83 -12.25 16.96 1.02
N TYR A 84 -11.66 18.16 0.99
CA TYR A 84 -10.85 18.63 -0.13
C TYR A 84 -9.66 17.71 -0.41
N PHE A 85 -8.87 17.35 0.61
CA PHE A 85 -7.73 16.44 0.46
C PHE A 85 -8.14 15.01 0.06
N GLN A 86 -9.31 14.53 0.49
CA GLN A 86 -9.81 13.21 0.12
C GLN A 86 -10.37 13.14 -1.31
N ARG A 87 -11.05 14.18 -1.79
CA ARG A 87 -11.92 14.11 -2.98
C ARG A 87 -11.62 15.11 -4.10
N CYS A 88 -10.96 16.23 -3.80
CA CYS A 88 -10.78 17.34 -4.75
C CYS A 88 -9.30 17.54 -5.13
N ALA A 89 -8.39 17.43 -4.15
CA ALA A 89 -6.97 17.77 -4.31
C ALA A 89 -6.24 16.91 -5.35
N GLY A 90 -6.70 15.69 -5.63
CA GLY A 90 -6.14 14.84 -6.68
C GLY A 90 -6.33 15.39 -8.09
N CYS A 91 -7.40 16.16 -8.33
CA CYS A 91 -7.67 16.80 -9.63
C CYS A 91 -7.29 18.28 -9.65
N HIS A 92 -7.48 19.00 -8.53
CA HIS A 92 -7.30 20.46 -8.45
C HIS A 92 -6.00 20.90 -7.76
N GLY A 93 -5.20 19.96 -7.26
CA GLY A 93 -3.97 20.21 -6.49
C GLY A 93 -4.23 20.66 -5.05
N VAL A 94 -3.29 20.37 -4.15
CA VAL A 94 -3.40 20.75 -2.72
C VAL A 94 -3.45 22.27 -2.52
N LEU A 95 -2.66 23.02 -3.31
CA LEU A 95 -2.66 24.50 -3.36
C LEU A 95 -3.73 25.08 -4.30
N ARG A 96 -4.68 24.26 -4.77
CA ARG A 96 -5.77 24.63 -5.70
C ARG A 96 -5.34 25.19 -7.07
N LYS A 97 -4.06 25.11 -7.44
CA LYS A 97 -3.51 25.62 -8.71
C LYS A 97 -3.89 24.80 -9.96
N GLY A 98 -4.66 23.74 -9.81
CA GLY A 98 -5.04 22.82 -10.88
C GLY A 98 -4.06 21.67 -11.06
N ALA A 99 -4.53 20.62 -11.73
CA ALA A 99 -3.72 19.51 -12.25
C ALA A 99 -4.42 18.97 -13.50
N THR A 100 -5.22 17.89 -13.38
CA THR A 100 -6.17 17.47 -14.42
C THR A 100 -7.42 18.37 -14.43
N GLY A 101 -7.85 18.83 -13.25
CA GLY A 101 -8.93 19.79 -13.06
C GLY A 101 -8.43 21.23 -13.08
N LYS A 102 -9.32 22.15 -13.46
CA LYS A 102 -9.05 23.60 -13.50
C LYS A 102 -8.64 24.17 -12.13
N PRO A 103 -7.85 25.25 -12.06
CA PRO A 103 -7.54 25.92 -10.80
C PRO A 103 -8.80 26.39 -10.07
N LEU A 104 -8.77 26.29 -8.74
CA LEU A 104 -9.77 26.75 -7.79
C LEU A 104 -9.14 27.74 -6.78
N THR A 105 -8.23 28.58 -7.28
CA THR A 105 -7.63 29.70 -6.54
C THR A 105 -8.68 30.77 -6.28
N THR A 106 -8.47 31.56 -5.24
CA THR A 106 -9.44 32.54 -4.73
C THR A 106 -9.74 33.67 -5.71
N ASP A 107 -8.76 34.07 -6.52
CA ASP A 107 -8.96 35.02 -7.62
C ASP A 107 -9.94 34.50 -8.69
N ILE A 108 -10.18 33.19 -8.77
CA ILE A 108 -11.16 32.56 -9.69
C ILE A 108 -12.47 32.28 -8.94
N THR A 109 -12.42 31.67 -7.76
CA THR A 109 -13.62 31.26 -7.02
C THR A 109 -14.42 32.46 -6.51
N ARG A 110 -13.75 33.51 -6.02
CA ARG A 110 -14.42 34.76 -5.60
C ARG A 110 -15.11 35.47 -6.77
N LYS A 111 -14.55 35.42 -7.99
CA LYS A 111 -15.20 35.91 -9.23
C LYS A 111 -16.39 35.06 -9.69
N LYS A 112 -16.50 33.82 -9.23
CA LYS A 112 -17.64 32.93 -9.53
C LYS A 112 -18.77 33.04 -8.51
N GLY A 113 -18.45 33.34 -7.25
CA GLY A 113 -19.45 33.53 -6.20
C GLY A 113 -19.97 32.22 -5.59
N MET A 114 -20.63 32.37 -4.43
CA MET A 114 -21.03 31.26 -3.55
C MET A 114 -22.05 30.31 -4.20
N GLU A 115 -23.03 30.87 -4.91
CA GLU A 115 -24.12 30.16 -5.59
C GLU A 115 -23.60 29.23 -6.69
N TYR A 116 -22.85 29.77 -7.66
CA TYR A 116 -22.19 29.00 -8.73
C TYR A 116 -21.35 27.85 -8.17
N LEU A 117 -20.63 28.06 -7.07
CA LEU A 117 -19.82 27.02 -6.45
C LEU A 117 -20.67 25.90 -5.84
N ASN A 118 -21.85 26.19 -5.28
CA ASN A 118 -22.76 25.14 -4.81
C ASN A 118 -23.33 24.32 -5.97
N ASP A 119 -23.82 24.99 -7.02
CA ASP A 119 -24.41 24.31 -8.17
C ASP A 119 -23.37 23.46 -8.90
N PHE A 120 -22.17 24.02 -9.14
CA PHE A 120 -21.11 23.30 -9.85
C PHE A 120 -20.57 22.10 -9.07
N ILE A 121 -20.58 22.13 -7.73
CA ILE A 121 -20.27 20.96 -6.89
C ILE A 121 -21.46 19.97 -6.85
N THR A 122 -22.70 20.44 -6.88
CA THR A 122 -23.92 19.62 -6.83
C THR A 122 -24.13 18.80 -8.11
N TYR A 123 -23.96 19.45 -9.26
CA TYR A 123 -24.26 18.91 -10.58
C TYR A 123 -23.01 18.51 -11.40
N GLY A 124 -21.81 18.93 -10.99
CA GLY A 124 -20.56 18.61 -11.68
C GLY A 124 -20.47 19.29 -13.05
N SER A 125 -19.78 18.64 -14.00
CA SER A 125 -19.85 19.07 -15.41
C SER A 125 -19.53 17.94 -16.40
N PRO A 126 -20.07 17.98 -17.64
CA PRO A 126 -19.78 16.99 -18.69
C PRO A 126 -18.29 16.84 -19.04
N ALA A 127 -17.46 17.84 -18.69
CA ALA A 127 -16.01 17.81 -18.86
C ALA A 127 -15.26 17.00 -17.77
N GLY A 128 -15.96 16.14 -17.03
CA GLY A 128 -15.36 15.18 -16.08
C GLY A 128 -15.26 15.64 -14.63
N MET A 129 -15.96 16.70 -14.22
CA MET A 129 -16.09 17.00 -12.78
C MET A 129 -17.27 16.21 -12.19
N PRO A 130 -17.08 15.41 -11.11
CA PRO A 130 -18.15 14.64 -10.49
C PRO A 130 -19.29 15.49 -9.94
N ASN A 131 -20.48 14.91 -9.93
CA ASN A 131 -21.75 15.51 -9.57
C ASN A 131 -22.13 15.22 -8.10
N TRP A 132 -21.26 15.64 -7.17
CA TRP A 132 -21.22 15.15 -5.77
C TRP A 132 -22.53 15.23 -4.98
N GLY A 133 -23.40 16.20 -5.28
CA GLY A 133 -24.70 16.32 -4.61
C GLY A 133 -25.77 15.43 -5.22
N THR A 134 -25.80 15.30 -6.55
CA THR A 134 -26.75 14.43 -7.24
C THR A 134 -26.35 12.95 -7.25
N SER A 135 -25.08 12.63 -6.99
CA SER A 135 -24.65 11.26 -6.63
C SER A 135 -24.93 10.88 -5.17
N GLY A 136 -25.33 11.84 -4.33
CA GLY A 136 -25.55 11.65 -2.88
C GLY A 136 -24.26 11.46 -2.07
N GLU A 137 -23.09 11.66 -2.68
CA GLU A 137 -21.79 11.44 -2.05
C GLU A 137 -21.38 12.56 -1.07
N LEU A 138 -21.90 13.77 -1.26
CA LEU A 138 -21.80 14.89 -0.31
C LEU A 138 -23.21 15.38 0.06
N THR A 139 -23.42 15.72 1.33
CA THR A 139 -24.67 16.36 1.78
C THR A 139 -24.74 17.82 1.34
N LYS A 140 -25.95 18.42 1.33
CA LYS A 140 -26.11 19.86 1.03
C LYS A 140 -25.24 20.74 1.93
N ASP A 141 -25.14 20.41 3.22
CA ASP A 141 -24.32 21.15 4.18
C ASP A 141 -22.82 21.01 3.88
N GLN A 142 -22.38 19.82 3.47
CA GLN A 142 -21.00 19.60 3.01
C GLN A 142 -20.70 20.38 1.73
N ILE A 143 -21.66 20.50 0.80
CA ILE A 143 -21.49 21.27 -0.44
C ILE A 143 -21.38 22.77 -0.14
N SER A 144 -22.27 23.31 0.72
CA SER A 144 -22.20 24.69 1.20
C SER A 144 -20.91 24.99 1.97
N LEU A 145 -20.48 24.06 2.83
CA LEU A 145 -19.19 24.12 3.50
C LEU A 145 -18.01 24.13 2.52
N MET A 146 -18.03 23.28 1.49
CA MET A 146 -17.00 23.26 0.46
C MET A 146 -16.97 24.53 -0.39
N ALA A 147 -18.13 25.10 -0.74
CA ALA A 147 -18.21 26.37 -1.47
C ALA A 147 -17.62 27.53 -0.65
N ARG A 148 -17.95 27.64 0.64
CA ARG A 148 -17.33 28.61 1.57
C ARG A 148 -15.82 28.39 1.71
N TYR A 149 -15.38 27.15 1.82
CA TYR A 149 -13.96 26.80 1.88
C TYR A 149 -13.18 27.19 0.61
N LEU A 150 -13.80 27.08 -0.56
CA LEU A 150 -13.18 27.47 -1.83
C LEU A 150 -13.02 29.00 -2.01
N LEU A 151 -13.78 29.82 -1.28
CA LEU A 151 -13.66 31.29 -1.30
C LEU A 151 -12.54 31.82 -0.38
N ASN A 152 -12.25 31.09 0.71
CA ASN A 152 -11.14 31.34 1.61
C ASN A 152 -9.82 30.84 1.01
N GLU A 153 -8.68 31.42 1.40
CA GLU A 153 -7.36 30.95 0.95
C GLU A 153 -7.08 29.49 1.34
N PRO A 154 -6.33 28.71 0.55
CA PRO A 154 -5.82 27.42 1.00
C PRO A 154 -4.76 27.63 2.10
N ALA A 155 -4.95 26.99 3.26
CA ALA A 155 -3.89 26.89 4.25
C ALA A 155 -2.68 26.18 3.62
N GLN A 156 -1.52 26.84 3.66
CA GLN A 156 -0.30 26.26 3.12
C GLN A 156 0.09 25.03 3.96
N PRO A 157 0.39 23.87 3.35
CA PRO A 157 1.03 22.78 4.05
C PRO A 157 2.35 23.26 4.68
N PRO A 158 2.74 22.75 5.87
CA PRO A 158 4.08 22.98 6.39
C PRO A 158 5.13 22.52 5.37
N GLU A 159 6.09 23.39 5.06
CA GLU A 159 7.22 23.00 4.21
C GLU A 159 8.03 21.88 4.89
N PHE A 160 8.46 20.91 4.10
CA PHE A 160 9.23 19.77 4.58
C PHE A 160 10.67 19.91 4.10
N GLY A 161 11.47 20.68 4.85
CA GLY A 161 12.81 21.07 4.45
C GLY A 161 13.88 20.03 4.76
N MET A 162 15.14 20.39 4.46
CA MET A 162 16.33 19.59 4.78
C MET A 162 16.47 19.30 6.29
N LYS A 163 15.93 20.17 7.16
CA LYS A 163 15.90 20.00 8.61
C LYS A 163 14.95 18.87 9.01
N GLU A 164 13.73 18.87 8.48
CA GLU A 164 12.68 17.88 8.74
C GLU A 164 13.05 16.52 8.13
N ALA A 165 13.64 16.52 6.92
CA ALA A 165 14.20 15.33 6.31
C ALA A 165 15.30 14.69 7.18
N ARG A 166 16.28 15.48 7.66
CA ARG A 166 17.34 14.99 8.57
C ARG A 166 16.80 14.52 9.91
N ALA A 167 15.80 15.19 10.49
CA ALA A 167 15.15 14.76 11.73
C ALA A 167 14.38 13.43 11.56
N SER A 168 13.92 13.12 10.35
CA SER A 168 13.27 11.84 10.03
C SER A 168 14.23 10.72 9.64
N TRP A 169 15.47 11.05 9.27
CA TRP A 169 16.44 10.10 8.70
C TRP A 169 17.01 9.18 9.77
N LYS A 170 16.92 7.85 9.54
CA LYS A 170 17.50 6.84 10.41
C LYS A 170 18.29 5.84 9.59
N VAL A 171 19.55 5.63 9.96
CA VAL A 171 20.38 4.53 9.46
C VAL A 171 20.22 3.36 10.43
N ILE A 172 19.37 2.40 10.06
CA ILE A 172 19.03 1.24 10.89
C ILE A 172 20.21 0.26 10.95
N VAL A 173 20.89 0.06 9.81
CA VAL A 173 22.14 -0.70 9.72
C VAL A 173 23.21 0.17 9.04
N PRO A 174 24.20 0.67 9.81
CA PRO A 174 25.37 1.38 9.29
C PRO A 174 26.09 0.59 8.19
N VAL A 175 26.66 1.28 7.20
CA VAL A 175 27.17 0.66 5.96
C VAL A 175 28.34 -0.29 6.23
N ASP A 176 29.20 0.06 7.19
CA ASP A 176 30.29 -0.75 7.75
C ASP A 176 29.82 -2.06 8.40
N LYS A 177 28.55 -2.14 8.82
CA LYS A 177 27.94 -3.30 9.49
C LYS A 177 27.05 -4.13 8.55
N ARG A 178 26.99 -3.79 7.27
CA ARG A 178 26.24 -4.55 6.25
C ARG A 178 27.09 -5.71 5.71
N PRO A 179 26.46 -6.76 5.14
CA PRO A 179 27.19 -7.85 4.50
C PRO A 179 28.11 -7.34 3.36
N THR A 180 29.33 -7.86 3.29
CA THR A 180 30.25 -7.62 2.16
C THR A 180 29.99 -8.55 0.97
N LYS A 181 29.14 -9.57 1.15
CA LYS A 181 28.65 -10.52 0.12
C LYS A 181 27.22 -10.96 0.46
N LYS A 182 26.50 -11.59 -0.48
CA LYS A 182 25.19 -12.19 -0.23
C LYS A 182 25.28 -13.27 0.87
N MET A 183 24.42 -13.21 1.89
CA MET A 183 24.37 -14.14 3.03
C MET A 183 23.09 -14.99 3.08
N ASN A 184 22.41 -15.10 1.94
CA ASN A 184 21.22 -15.92 1.73
C ASN A 184 21.35 -16.66 0.38
N ASP A 185 20.50 -17.64 0.15
CA ASP A 185 20.52 -18.47 -1.07
C ASP A 185 19.45 -18.01 -2.10
N LEU A 186 18.95 -16.77 -1.98
CA LEU A 186 17.84 -16.28 -2.79
C LEU A 186 18.30 -15.95 -4.22
N ASN A 187 17.50 -16.38 -5.20
CA ASN A 187 17.60 -15.94 -6.59
C ASN A 187 17.06 -14.50 -6.73
N LEU A 188 17.89 -13.50 -6.43
CA LEU A 188 17.45 -12.09 -6.30
C LEU A 188 16.88 -11.51 -7.61
N GLU A 189 17.34 -11.98 -8.76
CA GLU A 189 16.81 -11.59 -10.08
C GLU A 189 15.36 -12.09 -10.30
N ASN A 190 14.95 -13.13 -9.58
CA ASN A 190 13.59 -13.68 -9.57
C ASN A 190 12.88 -13.47 -8.22
N VAL A 191 13.14 -12.35 -7.52
CA VAL A 191 12.36 -11.94 -6.33
C VAL A 191 11.35 -10.84 -6.72
N PHE A 192 10.08 -11.11 -6.42
CA PHE A 192 9.00 -10.14 -6.58
C PHE A 192 8.84 -9.32 -5.30
N SER A 193 8.89 -7.98 -5.42
CA SER A 193 8.53 -7.05 -4.36
C SER A 193 7.06 -6.62 -4.52
N THR A 194 6.18 -7.23 -3.73
CA THR A 194 4.73 -7.07 -3.85
C THR A 194 4.19 -6.13 -2.77
N THR A 195 3.61 -5.00 -3.18
CA THR A 195 2.95 -4.03 -2.30
C THR A 195 1.77 -4.65 -1.55
N LEU A 196 1.82 -4.64 -0.21
CA LEU A 196 0.67 -4.88 0.66
C LEU A 196 0.11 -3.52 1.08
N ARG A 197 -0.72 -2.96 0.19
CA ARG A 197 -1.11 -1.53 0.18
C ARG A 197 -1.64 -1.05 1.54
N ASP A 198 -2.63 -1.75 2.09
CA ASP A 198 -3.43 -1.18 3.17
C ASP A 198 -2.82 -1.44 4.56
N THR A 199 -1.91 -2.41 4.67
CA THR A 199 -1.12 -2.66 5.89
C THR A 199 0.18 -1.84 5.96
N GLY A 200 0.60 -1.20 4.85
CA GLY A 200 1.83 -0.39 4.81
C GLY A 200 3.10 -1.24 4.76
N GLU A 201 3.04 -2.36 4.04
CA GLU A 201 4.08 -3.39 3.98
C GLU A 201 4.44 -3.74 2.52
N ILE A 202 5.54 -4.47 2.35
CA ILE A 202 5.78 -5.30 1.15
C ILE A 202 5.95 -6.76 1.55
N ALA A 203 5.52 -7.67 0.68
CA ALA A 203 5.96 -9.07 0.70
C ALA A 203 7.08 -9.25 -0.33
N LEU A 204 8.21 -9.83 0.08
CA LEU A 204 9.19 -10.37 -0.86
C LEU A 204 8.81 -11.82 -1.16
N ILE A 205 8.62 -12.16 -2.44
CA ILE A 205 8.14 -13.46 -2.89
C ILE A 205 9.15 -14.08 -3.86
N SER A 206 9.52 -15.33 -3.63
CA SER A 206 10.40 -16.09 -4.54
C SER A 206 9.62 -16.47 -5.80
N GLY A 207 10.05 -16.00 -6.97
CA GLY A 207 9.47 -16.37 -8.27
C GLY A 207 9.70 -17.83 -8.64
N ASP A 208 10.74 -18.47 -8.09
CA ASP A 208 11.01 -19.90 -8.27
C ASP A 208 10.00 -20.75 -7.48
N THR A 209 9.90 -20.51 -6.16
CA THR A 209 9.17 -21.37 -5.21
C THR A 209 7.75 -20.90 -4.89
N LYS A 210 7.39 -19.67 -5.29
CA LYS A 210 6.10 -18.98 -5.04
C LYS A 210 5.81 -18.75 -3.55
N LYS A 211 6.81 -18.93 -2.67
CA LYS A 211 6.73 -18.70 -1.23
C LYS A 211 7.10 -17.26 -0.87
N ILE A 212 6.43 -16.72 0.14
CA ILE A 212 6.82 -15.48 0.80
C ILE A 212 8.14 -15.73 1.55
N ILE A 213 9.14 -14.90 1.28
CA ILE A 213 10.47 -14.90 1.90
C ILE A 213 10.42 -14.14 3.23
N THR A 214 9.80 -12.95 3.20
CA THR A 214 9.63 -12.07 4.35
C THR A 214 8.54 -11.03 4.04
N VAL A 215 7.92 -10.48 5.09
CA VAL A 215 7.04 -9.30 5.00
C VAL A 215 7.73 -8.17 5.75
N ILE A 216 7.96 -7.05 5.06
CA ILE A 216 8.71 -5.91 5.60
C ILE A 216 7.74 -4.73 5.75
N LYS A 217 7.59 -4.24 6.99
CA LYS A 217 6.83 -3.03 7.29
C LYS A 217 7.63 -1.79 6.87
N THR A 218 7.03 -0.96 6.03
CA THR A 218 7.72 0.18 5.41
C THR A 218 7.20 1.50 5.99
N GLY A 219 5.88 1.64 6.16
CA GLY A 219 5.25 2.87 6.63
C GLY A 219 3.76 2.86 6.32
N TYR A 220 3.34 3.74 5.39
CA TYR A 220 1.95 3.87 4.94
C TYR A 220 1.88 3.71 3.42
N ALA A 221 1.01 2.79 2.97
CA ALA A 221 0.63 2.57 1.57
C ALA A 221 1.76 2.76 0.55
N VAL A 222 2.63 1.75 0.40
CA VAL A 222 3.68 1.73 -0.62
C VAL A 222 3.07 1.98 -2.01
N HIS A 223 3.64 2.91 -2.77
CA HIS A 223 3.21 3.18 -4.13
C HIS A 223 4.00 2.35 -5.15
N ILE A 224 5.33 2.38 -5.08
CA ILE A 224 6.22 1.60 -5.96
C ILE A 224 7.44 1.05 -5.22
N SER A 225 8.00 -0.01 -5.80
CA SER A 225 9.36 -0.49 -5.55
C SER A 225 10.29 -0.12 -6.71
N ARG A 226 11.57 0.11 -6.42
CA ARG A 226 12.68 0.19 -7.39
C ARG A 226 13.92 -0.50 -6.85
N ILE A 227 14.73 -1.06 -7.74
CA ILE A 227 16.00 -1.70 -7.38
C ILE A 227 17.18 -0.81 -7.77
N SER A 228 18.28 -0.92 -7.04
CA SER A 228 19.55 -0.29 -7.39
C SER A 228 20.23 -1.00 -8.56
N ALA A 229 21.13 -0.32 -9.27
CA ALA A 229 21.75 -0.85 -10.48
C ALA A 229 22.58 -2.14 -10.24
N SER A 230 23.06 -2.37 -9.01
CA SER A 230 23.76 -3.62 -8.64
C SER A 230 22.82 -4.81 -8.35
N GLY A 231 21.50 -4.59 -8.30
CA GLY A 231 20.54 -5.58 -7.81
C GLY A 231 20.54 -5.79 -6.29
N ARG A 232 21.40 -5.10 -5.52
CA ARG A 232 21.53 -5.30 -4.07
C ARG A 232 20.45 -4.60 -3.25
N TYR A 233 20.15 -3.35 -3.56
CA TYR A 233 19.31 -2.52 -2.69
C TYR A 233 17.93 -2.29 -3.29
N LEU A 234 16.91 -2.62 -2.51
CA LEU A 234 15.51 -2.37 -2.82
C LEU A 234 15.05 -1.09 -2.13
N PHE A 235 14.55 -0.15 -2.92
CA PHE A 235 13.97 1.11 -2.46
C PHE A 235 12.46 1.06 -2.63
N VAL A 236 11.74 1.52 -1.62
CA VAL A 236 10.27 1.63 -1.63
C VAL A 236 9.85 3.00 -1.13
N ILE A 237 8.79 3.55 -1.72
CA ILE A 237 8.22 4.86 -1.36
C ILE A 237 6.76 4.70 -0.92
N GLY A 238 6.48 5.11 0.31
CA GLY A 238 5.12 5.25 0.83
C GLY A 238 4.41 6.47 0.25
N ARG A 239 3.07 6.41 0.18
CA ARG A 239 2.25 7.55 -0.27
C ARG A 239 2.33 8.78 0.64
N ASP A 240 2.89 8.60 1.84
CA ASP A 240 3.23 9.58 2.89
C ASP A 240 4.65 10.19 2.73
N ALA A 241 5.30 9.99 1.57
CA ALA A 241 6.66 10.44 1.31
C ALA A 241 7.75 9.82 2.21
N LYS A 242 7.51 8.63 2.76
CA LYS A 242 8.55 7.84 3.44
C LYS A 242 9.27 6.90 2.46
N VAL A 243 10.56 7.13 2.26
CA VAL A 243 11.47 6.20 1.57
C VAL A 243 12.03 5.19 2.59
N VAL A 244 12.06 3.91 2.22
CA VAL A 244 12.80 2.86 2.95
C VAL A 244 13.76 2.15 2.00
N MET A 245 14.99 1.92 2.47
CA MET A 245 16.05 1.20 1.79
C MET A 245 16.24 -0.16 2.46
N ILE A 246 16.21 -1.24 1.67
CA ILE A 246 16.26 -2.64 2.10
C ILE A 246 17.49 -3.30 1.46
N ASP A 247 18.27 -4.04 2.25
CA ASP A 247 19.47 -4.76 1.78
C ASP A 247 19.13 -6.23 1.50
N LEU A 248 19.11 -6.61 0.22
CA LEU A 248 18.76 -7.96 -0.22
C LEU A 248 19.88 -8.98 0.04
N TRP A 249 21.06 -8.55 0.50
CA TRP A 249 22.18 -9.45 0.82
C TRP A 249 22.17 -9.96 2.28
N MET A 250 21.33 -9.41 3.15
CA MET A 250 21.18 -9.89 4.54
C MET A 250 20.60 -11.31 4.59
N LYS A 251 20.96 -12.10 5.62
CA LYS A 251 20.49 -13.51 5.79
C LYS A 251 18.97 -13.64 5.70
N VAL A 252 18.24 -12.66 6.24
CA VAL A 252 16.87 -12.34 5.86
C VAL A 252 16.88 -10.88 5.42
N PRO A 253 16.39 -10.52 4.21
CA PRO A 253 16.34 -9.13 3.77
C PRO A 253 15.54 -8.24 4.72
N ALA A 254 16.08 -7.06 5.05
CA ALA A 254 15.50 -6.15 6.02
C ALA A 254 15.80 -4.68 5.68
N ALA A 255 15.04 -3.76 6.28
CA ALA A 255 15.27 -2.32 6.16
C ALA A 255 16.59 -1.91 6.83
N VAL A 256 17.45 -1.21 6.09
CA VAL A 256 18.76 -0.73 6.55
C VAL A 256 18.83 0.80 6.69
N ALA A 257 17.90 1.53 6.09
CA ALA A 257 17.69 2.96 6.35
C ALA A 257 16.25 3.39 6.00
N GLU A 258 15.77 4.45 6.66
CA GLU A 258 14.50 5.12 6.35
C GLU A 258 14.63 6.64 6.40
N VAL A 259 13.87 7.36 5.59
CA VAL A 259 13.78 8.84 5.59
C VAL A 259 12.42 9.29 5.05
N LYS A 260 11.85 10.36 5.60
CA LYS A 260 10.71 11.07 5.01
C LYS A 260 11.24 12.28 4.25
N ILE A 261 10.70 12.55 3.06
CA ILE A 261 11.23 13.59 2.13
C ILE A 261 10.16 14.60 1.68
N GLY A 262 8.97 14.56 2.28
CA GLY A 262 7.85 15.44 1.96
C GLY A 262 6.61 15.07 2.74
N SER A 263 5.43 15.52 2.28
CA SER A 263 4.13 15.14 2.85
C SER A 263 3.41 14.06 2.02
N GLU A 264 3.52 14.13 0.70
CA GLU A 264 2.87 13.27 -0.27
C GLU A 264 3.93 12.86 -1.31
N ALA A 265 4.07 11.58 -1.67
CA ALA A 265 5.00 11.18 -2.72
C ALA A 265 4.47 10.03 -3.56
N ARG A 266 4.95 9.92 -4.81
CA ARG A 266 4.63 8.81 -5.71
C ARG A 266 5.86 8.17 -6.35
N SER A 267 6.97 8.88 -6.46
CA SER A 267 8.17 8.42 -7.19
C SER A 267 9.39 8.23 -6.28
N VAL A 268 10.14 7.18 -6.58
CA VAL A 268 11.53 6.96 -6.17
C VAL A 268 12.24 6.26 -7.34
N GLU A 269 13.52 6.53 -7.55
CA GLU A 269 14.36 5.83 -8.55
C GLU A 269 15.85 5.88 -8.15
N THR A 270 16.67 5.00 -8.72
CA THR A 270 18.11 4.85 -8.42
C THR A 270 19.00 5.30 -9.58
N SER A 271 20.28 5.61 -9.29
CA SER A 271 21.26 5.92 -10.33
C SER A 271 21.65 4.68 -11.14
N LYS A 272 21.36 4.72 -12.45
CA LYS A 272 21.53 3.60 -13.41
C LYS A 272 22.51 3.90 -14.56
N PHE A 273 23.21 5.04 -14.51
CA PHE A 273 24.29 5.32 -15.46
C PHE A 273 25.54 4.53 -15.08
N LYS A 274 26.31 4.06 -16.06
CA LYS A 274 27.50 3.23 -15.84
C LYS A 274 28.56 3.97 -15.01
N GLY A 275 29.08 3.34 -13.97
CA GLY A 275 29.99 3.93 -12.98
C GLY A 275 29.29 4.66 -11.82
N TYR A 276 27.97 4.82 -11.88
CA TYR A 276 27.14 5.43 -10.83
C TYR A 276 26.24 4.39 -10.13
N GLU A 277 26.63 3.11 -10.17
CA GLU A 277 25.93 2.04 -9.48
C GLU A 277 25.91 2.29 -7.96
N ASP A 278 24.72 2.17 -7.38
CA ASP A 278 24.40 2.35 -5.96
C ASP A 278 24.80 3.72 -5.34
N LYS A 279 25.17 4.72 -6.14
CA LYS A 279 25.61 6.04 -5.62
C LYS A 279 24.48 6.91 -5.11
N TYR A 280 23.33 6.91 -5.78
CA TYR A 280 22.22 7.81 -5.48
C TYR A 280 20.85 7.14 -5.60
N ALA A 281 19.91 7.65 -4.82
CA ALA A 281 18.48 7.50 -5.03
C ALA A 281 17.82 8.89 -4.99
N ILE A 282 16.79 9.08 -5.81
CA ILE A 282 15.99 10.30 -5.91
C ILE A 282 14.53 9.96 -5.64
N ALA A 283 13.78 10.87 -5.01
CA ALA A 283 12.35 10.72 -4.77
C ALA A 283 11.63 12.05 -5.04
N GLY A 284 10.37 12.00 -5.46
CA GLY A 284 9.55 13.17 -5.77
C GLY A 284 8.34 13.31 -4.82
N ALA A 285 8.21 14.49 -4.24
CA ALA A 285 7.19 14.92 -3.29
C ALA A 285 6.93 16.45 -3.40
#